data_AF-A0A2D5T835-F1
#
_entry.id   AF-A0A2D5T835-F1
#
_cell.length_a   1.000
_cell.length_b   1.000
_cell.length_c   1.000
_cell.angle_alpha   90.00
_cell.angle_beta   90.00
_cell.angle_gamma   90.00
#
_symmetry.space_group_name_H-M   'P 1'
#
loop_
_entity.id
_entity.type
_entity.pdbx_description
1 polymer ?
#
loop_
_entity_poly.entity_id
_entity_poly.type
_entity_poly.pdbx_seq_one_letter_code
_entity_poly.pdbx_strand_id
1 'polypeptide(L)'
;NGHEILIVSSGAIAIGSSTMEFDKKKAKLPELQAAAATGQVKLVNSYQEVLGRHDITVAQILLTPDDTEDKRRFLNARRTFNKLIDWSTIPVINENDTVTTEEIRFGDNDRLAARVAQLVMADALILLSDVDGLYTSDPLSNSNAKHINEVSLIDEEILQMAGNTQSKVGTGGMVTKLQAAGIATRAGCVTIISSGIIDKPLQALRNGNRYTIFHATDSPAALRKQWMAGLLDVQGVLSIDDGAMKALFSGSSLLPVGVFDISGNFERGDVVNLESLSGKIIGRGLVEYSSGEATKLLGIKSDQIENTIGYQGRSVMVHRDELVLFCNE
;
A
#
# COMPACT_ATOMS: atom_id res chain seq x y z
N ASN A 1 -20.68 6.91 -3.21
CA ASN A 1 -21.03 5.94 -2.14
C ASN A 1 -20.06 5.97 -0.96
N GLY A 2 -19.18 6.97 -0.83
CA GLY A 2 -18.27 7.07 0.32
C GLY A 2 -17.10 6.08 0.31
N HIS A 3 -16.82 5.41 -0.81
CA HIS A 3 -15.64 4.56 -0.94
C HIS A 3 -14.40 5.39 -1.24
N GLU A 4 -13.29 5.03 -0.61
CA GLU A 4 -11.96 5.57 -0.86
C GLU A 4 -11.32 4.76 -1.99
N ILE A 5 -10.91 5.43 -3.07
CA ILE A 5 -10.44 4.78 -4.29
C ILE A 5 -9.01 5.20 -4.59
N LEU A 6 -8.16 4.20 -4.84
CA LEU A 6 -6.80 4.35 -5.31
C LEU A 6 -6.68 3.67 -6.68
N ILE A 7 -5.93 4.29 -7.59
CA ILE A 7 -5.77 3.78 -8.96
C ILE A 7 -4.31 3.46 -9.19
N VAL A 8 -3.96 2.20 -9.39
CA VAL A 8 -2.65 1.82 -9.95
C VAL A 8 -2.79 1.68 -11.46
N SER A 9 -1.99 2.42 -12.22
CA SER A 9 -2.15 2.51 -13.67
C SER A 9 -0.86 2.30 -14.43
N SER A 10 -0.89 1.35 -15.37
CA SER A 10 0.17 1.11 -16.34
C SER A 10 0.02 2.02 -17.56
N GLY A 11 0.99 1.97 -18.48
CA GLY A 11 0.83 2.50 -19.84
C GLY A 11 1.66 3.74 -20.15
N ALA A 12 2.38 4.30 -19.17
CA ALA A 12 3.29 5.43 -19.38
C ALA A 12 4.27 5.19 -20.54
N ILE A 13 4.97 4.05 -20.56
CA ILE A 13 5.90 3.71 -21.65
C ILE A 13 5.20 3.62 -23.01
N ALA A 14 4.00 3.03 -23.08
CA ALA A 14 3.28 2.88 -24.34
C ALA A 14 2.86 4.24 -24.91
N ILE A 15 2.37 5.14 -24.04
CA ILE A 15 2.01 6.51 -24.40
C ILE A 15 3.26 7.30 -24.82
N GLY A 16 4.35 7.16 -24.08
CA GLY A 16 5.61 7.83 -24.34
C GLY A 16 6.27 7.40 -25.63
N SER A 17 6.40 6.09 -25.87
CA SER A 17 7.02 5.55 -27.09
C SER A 17 6.22 5.92 -28.33
N SER A 18 4.88 5.93 -28.24
CA SER A 18 4.02 6.42 -29.32
C SER A 18 4.19 7.93 -29.55
N THR A 19 4.44 8.70 -28.50
CA THR A 19 4.68 10.16 -28.58
C THR A 19 6.04 10.48 -29.18
N MET A 20 7.04 9.65 -28.88
CA MET A 20 8.43 9.79 -29.33
C MET A 20 8.72 9.04 -30.63
N GLU A 21 7.71 8.40 -31.22
CA GLU A 21 7.75 7.74 -32.53
C GLU A 21 8.81 6.63 -32.66
N PHE A 22 9.01 5.82 -31.61
CA PHE A 22 9.91 4.66 -31.67
C PHE A 22 9.24 3.34 -31.27
N ASP A 23 9.78 2.24 -31.78
CA ASP A 23 9.32 0.89 -31.46
C ASP A 23 9.86 0.45 -30.11
N LYS A 24 8.99 0.48 -29.08
CA LYS A 24 9.34 0.04 -27.72
C LYS A 24 9.87 -1.40 -27.65
N LYS A 25 9.56 -2.27 -28.61
CA LYS A 25 10.06 -3.66 -28.60
C LYS A 25 11.54 -3.76 -28.97
N LYS A 26 12.09 -2.72 -29.60
CA LYS A 26 13.50 -2.65 -30.03
C LYS A 26 14.32 -1.67 -29.18
N ALA A 27 13.66 -0.97 -28.26
CA ALA A 27 14.25 0.08 -27.45
C ALA A 27 15.11 -0.49 -26.32
N LYS A 28 16.19 0.21 -26.01
CA LYS A 28 17.04 -0.03 -24.83
C LYS A 28 16.41 0.59 -23.59
N LEU A 29 16.89 0.17 -22.41
CA LEU A 29 16.40 0.65 -21.13
C LEU A 29 16.33 2.20 -21.03
N PRO A 30 17.36 2.99 -21.41
CA PRO A 30 17.26 4.44 -21.32
C PRO A 30 16.16 5.05 -22.19
N GLU A 31 15.90 4.46 -23.36
CA GLU A 31 14.82 4.89 -24.26
C GLU A 31 13.45 4.58 -23.66
N LEU A 32 13.31 3.41 -23.03
CA LEU A 32 12.08 3.03 -22.31
C LEU A 32 11.83 3.93 -21.10
N GLN A 33 12.86 4.29 -20.33
CA GLN A 33 12.76 5.22 -19.21
C GLN A 33 12.39 6.63 -19.68
N ALA A 34 12.98 7.11 -20.79
CA ALA A 34 12.62 8.39 -21.39
C ALA A 34 11.16 8.41 -21.88
N ALA A 35 10.70 7.30 -22.48
CA ALA A 35 9.29 7.13 -22.81
C ALA A 35 8.40 7.08 -21.57
N ALA A 36 8.77 6.35 -20.52
CA ALA A 36 8.03 6.32 -19.26
C ALA A 36 7.83 7.74 -18.70
N ALA A 37 8.92 8.50 -18.54
CA ALA A 37 8.89 9.87 -18.05
C ALA A 37 7.97 10.77 -18.91
N THR A 38 8.04 10.64 -20.24
CA THR A 38 7.23 11.44 -21.17
C THR A 38 5.76 11.04 -21.15
N GLY A 39 5.47 9.75 -21.18
CA GLY A 39 4.10 9.24 -21.21
C GLY A 39 3.40 9.35 -19.86
N GLN A 40 4.14 9.35 -18.74
CA GLN A 40 3.58 9.54 -17.40
C GLN A 40 2.88 10.89 -17.28
N VAL A 41 3.44 11.96 -17.84
CA VAL A 41 2.80 13.29 -17.86
C VAL A 41 1.44 13.22 -18.55
N LYS A 42 1.38 12.57 -19.72
CA LYS A 42 0.14 12.41 -20.50
C LYS A 42 -0.87 11.50 -19.80
N LEU A 43 -0.41 10.43 -19.16
CA LEU A 43 -1.24 9.49 -18.41
C LEU A 43 -1.97 10.20 -17.27
N VAL A 44 -1.22 10.92 -16.42
CA VAL A 44 -1.80 11.64 -15.28
C VAL A 44 -2.70 12.78 -15.75
N ASN A 45 -2.32 13.51 -16.81
CA ASN A 45 -3.17 14.55 -17.38
C ASN A 45 -4.51 13.99 -17.88
N SER A 46 -4.51 12.79 -18.47
CA SER A 46 -5.74 12.12 -18.92
C SER A 46 -6.65 11.76 -17.74
N TYR A 47 -6.09 11.24 -16.64
CA TYR A 47 -6.86 11.00 -15.42
C TYR A 47 -7.40 12.30 -14.82
N GLN A 48 -6.57 13.34 -14.74
CA GLN A 48 -6.97 14.65 -14.24
C GLN A 48 -8.13 15.24 -15.05
N GLU A 49 -8.08 15.15 -16.38
CA GLU A 49 -9.15 15.66 -17.24
C GLU A 49 -10.46 14.90 -17.04
N VAL A 50 -10.42 13.57 -17.01
CA VAL A 50 -11.63 12.74 -16.87
C VAL A 50 -12.24 12.85 -15.48
N LEU A 51 -11.42 12.72 -14.42
CA LEU A 51 -11.88 12.79 -13.04
C LEU A 51 -12.23 14.23 -12.62
N GLY A 52 -11.55 15.24 -13.17
CA GLY A 52 -11.84 16.65 -12.92
C GLY A 52 -13.22 17.08 -13.42
N ARG A 53 -13.76 16.44 -14.48
CA ARG A 53 -15.16 16.65 -14.92
C ARG A 53 -16.20 16.20 -13.90
N HIS A 54 -15.78 15.43 -12.90
CA HIS A 54 -16.59 14.95 -11.78
C HIS A 54 -16.21 15.62 -10.45
N ASP A 55 -15.45 16.73 -10.48
CA ASP A 55 -14.94 17.44 -9.31
C ASP A 55 -14.06 16.57 -8.39
N ILE A 56 -13.42 15.55 -8.95
CA ILE A 56 -12.51 14.66 -8.23
C ILE A 56 -11.07 15.15 -8.41
N THR A 57 -10.41 15.45 -7.29
CA THR A 57 -8.99 15.82 -7.29
C THR A 57 -8.14 14.57 -7.48
N VAL A 58 -7.09 14.68 -8.29
CA VAL A 58 -6.13 13.62 -8.58
C VAL A 58 -4.77 14.00 -8.02
N ALA A 59 -4.09 13.05 -7.37
CA ALA A 59 -2.69 13.19 -6.95
C ALA A 59 -1.83 12.13 -7.61
N GLN A 60 -0.70 12.53 -8.18
CA GLN A 60 0.27 11.59 -8.71
C GLN A 60 1.14 11.04 -7.58
N ILE A 61 1.33 9.71 -7.58
CA ILE A 61 2.30 9.04 -6.72
C ILE A 61 3.17 8.14 -7.59
N LEU A 62 4.48 8.25 -7.44
CA LEU A 62 5.46 7.37 -8.06
C LEU A 62 6.21 6.62 -6.96
N LEU A 63 6.28 5.30 -7.06
CA LEU A 63 6.97 4.44 -6.10
C LEU A 63 7.92 3.50 -6.82
N THR A 64 8.98 3.09 -6.14
CA THR A 64 9.80 1.95 -6.52
C THR A 64 9.45 0.74 -5.63
N PRO A 65 9.80 -0.50 -6.04
CA PRO A 65 9.67 -1.66 -5.18
C PRO A 65 10.33 -1.44 -3.80
N ASP A 66 11.54 -0.87 -3.78
CA ASP A 66 12.32 -0.58 -2.56
C ASP A 66 11.60 0.36 -1.59
N ASP A 67 10.78 1.29 -2.09
CA ASP A 67 10.02 2.21 -1.24
C ASP A 67 8.94 1.50 -0.41
N THR A 68 8.58 0.28 -0.80
CA THR A 68 7.63 -0.57 -0.08
C THR A 68 8.30 -1.63 0.80
N GLU A 69 9.62 -1.83 0.66
CA GLU A 69 10.41 -2.79 1.44
C GLU A 69 11.20 -2.13 2.57
N ASP A 70 11.64 -0.88 2.39
CA ASP A 70 12.25 -0.09 3.47
C ASP A 70 11.19 0.44 4.44
N LYS A 71 11.35 0.13 5.73
CA LYS A 71 10.39 0.50 6.79
C LYS A 71 10.11 2.00 6.85
N ARG A 72 11.13 2.85 6.72
CA ARG A 72 10.97 4.30 6.86
C ARG A 72 10.27 4.88 5.64
N ARG A 73 10.65 4.44 4.44
CA ARG A 73 10.00 4.84 3.19
C ARG A 73 8.55 4.38 3.13
N PHE A 74 8.29 3.14 3.56
CA PHE A 74 6.95 2.59 3.71
C PHE A 74 6.07 3.50 4.59
N LEU A 75 6.52 3.86 5.80
CA LEU A 75 5.74 4.72 6.69
C LEU A 75 5.51 6.12 6.13
N ASN A 76 6.51 6.70 5.47
CA ASN A 76 6.35 7.99 4.82
C ASN A 76 5.32 7.94 3.68
N ALA A 77 5.38 6.91 2.83
CA ALA A 77 4.42 6.71 1.76
C ALA A 77 2.99 6.54 2.33
N ARG A 78 2.81 5.67 3.33
CA ARG A 78 1.51 5.43 3.99
C ARG A 78 0.88 6.72 4.50
N ARG A 79 1.66 7.59 5.15
CA ARG A 79 1.18 8.89 5.65
C ARG A 79 0.67 9.79 4.53
N THR A 80 1.39 9.83 3.42
CA THR A 80 0.96 10.59 2.24
C THR A 80 -0.35 10.05 1.70
N PHE A 81 -0.49 8.73 1.54
CA PHE A 81 -1.75 8.11 1.11
C PHE A 81 -2.90 8.43 2.06
N ASN A 82 -2.73 8.24 3.37
CA ASN A 82 -3.77 8.57 4.35
C ASN A 82 -4.22 10.03 4.23
N LYS A 83 -3.28 10.96 4.00
CA LYS A 83 -3.64 12.37 3.88
C LYS A 83 -4.41 12.69 2.59
N LEU A 84 -4.04 12.04 1.48
CA LEU A 84 -4.79 12.16 0.22
C LEU A 84 -6.21 11.61 0.35
N ILE A 85 -6.35 10.48 1.04
CA ILE A 85 -7.65 9.86 1.34
C ILE A 85 -8.51 10.79 2.22
N ASP A 86 -7.94 11.35 3.30
CA ASP A 86 -8.62 12.34 4.16
C ASP A 86 -9.13 13.56 3.36
N TRP A 87 -8.40 13.95 2.33
CA TRP A 87 -8.74 15.05 1.43
C TRP A 87 -9.66 14.64 0.27
N SER A 88 -10.19 13.41 0.27
CA SER A 88 -11.01 12.87 -0.82
C SER A 88 -10.35 12.99 -2.20
N THR A 89 -9.01 12.92 -2.22
CA THR A 89 -8.19 12.97 -3.43
C THR A 89 -7.90 11.55 -3.87
N ILE A 90 -8.11 11.24 -5.15
CA ILE A 90 -7.78 9.92 -5.72
C ILE A 90 -6.30 9.89 -6.10
N PRO A 91 -5.48 9.05 -5.45
CA PRO A 91 -4.11 8.82 -5.87
C PRO A 91 -4.10 8.00 -7.17
N VAL A 92 -3.33 8.47 -8.15
CA VAL A 92 -2.96 7.72 -9.36
C VAL A 92 -1.50 7.31 -9.19
N ILE A 93 -1.31 6.03 -8.88
CA ILE A 93 -0.03 5.40 -8.60
C ILE A 93 0.52 4.75 -9.86
N ASN A 94 1.80 4.95 -10.12
CA ASN A 94 2.56 4.15 -11.07
C ASN A 94 3.98 3.91 -10.53
N GLU A 95 4.71 3.00 -11.15
CA GLU A 95 6.12 2.79 -10.84
C GLU A 95 6.98 3.99 -11.28
N ASN A 96 8.05 4.27 -10.53
CA ASN A 96 9.03 5.29 -10.88
C ASN A 96 10.11 4.72 -11.82
N ASP A 97 9.74 4.44 -13.06
CA ASP A 97 10.60 3.82 -14.08
C ASP A 97 11.95 4.53 -14.28
N THR A 98 12.04 5.84 -14.01
CA THR A 98 13.27 6.64 -14.20
C THR A 98 14.40 6.23 -13.25
N VAL A 99 14.05 5.74 -12.06
CA VAL A 99 15.03 5.41 -11.00
C VAL A 99 15.12 3.91 -10.72
N THR A 100 14.21 3.11 -11.26
CA THR A 100 14.29 1.64 -11.19
C THR A 100 15.42 1.14 -12.10
N THR A 101 16.32 0.34 -11.54
CA THR A 101 17.47 -0.25 -12.25
C THR A 101 17.21 -1.67 -12.75
N GLU A 102 16.17 -2.33 -12.25
CA GLU A 102 15.72 -3.63 -12.76
C GLU A 102 15.12 -3.48 -14.16
N GLU A 103 15.31 -4.49 -15.01
CA GLU A 103 14.67 -4.50 -16.33
C GLU A 103 13.17 -4.33 -16.16
N ILE A 104 12.59 -3.30 -16.77
CA ILE A 104 11.16 -2.98 -16.73
C ILE A 104 10.35 -4.24 -17.10
N ARG A 105 9.74 -4.90 -16.12
CA ARG A 105 8.97 -6.12 -16.34
C ARG A 105 7.48 -5.81 -16.38
N PHE A 106 6.82 -6.28 -17.43
CA PHE A 106 5.35 -6.24 -17.47
C PHE A 106 4.80 -7.12 -16.33
N GLY A 107 3.90 -6.58 -15.51
CA GLY A 107 3.35 -7.27 -14.32
C GLY A 107 3.82 -6.71 -12.99
N ASP A 108 4.77 -5.76 -12.99
CA ASP A 108 5.19 -5.07 -11.76
C ASP A 108 4.05 -4.25 -11.15
N ASN A 109 3.14 -3.71 -11.97
CA ASN A 109 1.97 -3.00 -11.45
C ASN A 109 0.95 -3.90 -10.72
N ASP A 110 0.89 -5.21 -11.00
CA ASP A 110 0.07 -6.14 -10.20
C ASP A 110 0.63 -6.20 -8.77
N ARG A 111 1.96 -6.37 -8.65
CA ARG A 111 2.67 -6.41 -7.37
C ARG A 111 2.63 -5.05 -6.67
N LEU A 112 2.85 -3.95 -7.40
CA LEU A 112 2.73 -2.59 -6.88
C LEU A 112 1.33 -2.35 -6.30
N ALA A 113 0.27 -2.76 -7.01
CA ALA A 113 -1.09 -2.64 -6.52
C ALA A 113 -1.32 -3.43 -5.23
N ALA A 114 -0.78 -4.65 -5.13
CA ALA A 114 -0.84 -5.43 -3.89
C ALA A 114 -0.04 -4.80 -2.75
N ARG A 115 1.14 -4.23 -3.04
CA ARG A 115 1.95 -3.51 -2.03
C ARG A 115 1.28 -2.22 -1.57
N VAL A 116 0.67 -1.46 -2.48
CA VAL A 116 -0.13 -0.29 -2.14
C VAL A 116 -1.34 -0.69 -1.32
N ALA A 117 -2.05 -1.76 -1.70
CA ALA A 117 -3.17 -2.29 -0.91
C ALA A 117 -2.74 -2.68 0.51
N GLN A 118 -1.58 -3.33 0.66
CA GLN A 118 -0.96 -3.62 1.96
C GLN A 118 -0.60 -2.33 2.72
N LEU A 119 -0.01 -1.36 2.04
CA LEU A 119 0.44 -0.09 2.60
C LEU A 119 -0.70 0.72 3.22
N VAL A 120 -1.83 0.80 2.51
CA VAL A 120 -3.02 1.54 2.96
C VAL A 120 -4.02 0.67 3.72
N MET A 121 -3.74 -0.62 3.88
CA MET A 121 -4.63 -1.60 4.51
C MET A 121 -6.01 -1.65 3.84
N ALA A 122 -6.02 -1.70 2.50
CA ALA A 122 -7.24 -1.70 1.70
C ALA A 122 -8.12 -2.94 1.98
N ASP A 123 -9.43 -2.75 1.97
CA ASP A 123 -10.39 -3.87 2.10
C ASP A 123 -10.40 -4.75 0.85
N ALA A 124 -10.21 -4.15 -0.33
CA ALA A 124 -10.26 -4.85 -1.60
C ALA A 124 -9.24 -4.34 -2.63
N LEU A 125 -8.66 -5.28 -3.38
CA LEU A 125 -7.83 -5.05 -4.55
C LEU A 125 -8.55 -5.63 -5.77
N ILE A 126 -8.80 -4.81 -6.79
CA ILE A 126 -9.45 -5.25 -8.04
C ILE A 126 -8.43 -5.16 -9.18
N LEU A 127 -8.02 -6.33 -9.70
CA LEU A 127 -7.14 -6.46 -10.86
C LEU A 127 -7.99 -6.58 -12.12
N LEU A 128 -8.06 -5.49 -12.89
CA LEU A 128 -8.74 -5.44 -14.19
C LEU A 128 -7.80 -5.92 -15.29
N SER A 129 -8.11 -7.07 -15.90
CA SER A 129 -7.24 -7.74 -16.89
C SER A 129 -7.92 -8.00 -18.23
N ASP A 130 -7.15 -8.48 -19.19
CA ASP A 130 -7.63 -9.14 -20.40
C ASP A 130 -8.32 -10.50 -20.16
N VAL A 131 -8.17 -11.08 -18.97
CA VAL A 131 -8.87 -12.29 -18.52
C VAL A 131 -10.00 -11.94 -17.55
N ASP A 132 -11.01 -12.79 -17.48
CA ASP A 132 -12.18 -12.62 -16.60
C ASP A 132 -12.09 -13.40 -15.27
N GLY A 133 -10.95 -14.04 -15.01
CA GLY A 133 -10.69 -14.78 -13.77
C GLY A 133 -9.58 -15.83 -13.94
N LEU A 134 -9.42 -16.66 -12.91
CA LEU A 134 -8.57 -17.83 -12.86
C LEU A 134 -9.32 -19.04 -13.44
N TYR A 135 -8.58 -19.90 -14.14
CA TYR A 135 -9.07 -21.15 -14.70
C TYR A 135 -8.18 -22.31 -14.25
N THR A 136 -8.72 -23.53 -14.25
CA THR A 136 -7.96 -24.77 -13.95
C THR A 136 -6.77 -25.00 -14.90
N SER A 137 -6.79 -24.38 -16.07
CA SER A 137 -5.71 -24.31 -17.06
C SER A 137 -5.99 -23.15 -18.01
N ASP A 138 -5.04 -22.82 -18.89
CA ASP A 138 -5.24 -21.79 -19.91
C ASP A 138 -6.46 -22.06 -20.82
N PRO A 139 -7.52 -21.22 -20.79
CA PRO A 139 -8.70 -21.42 -21.62
C PRO A 139 -8.46 -21.19 -23.12
N LEU A 140 -7.36 -20.53 -23.50
CA LEU A 140 -7.00 -20.33 -24.91
C LEU A 140 -6.41 -21.58 -25.54
N SER A 141 -5.81 -22.47 -24.74
CA SER A 141 -5.17 -23.71 -25.23
C SER A 141 -5.92 -24.98 -24.81
N ASN A 142 -6.75 -24.93 -23.76
CA ASN A 142 -7.55 -26.06 -23.30
C ASN A 142 -9.04 -25.71 -23.23
N SER A 143 -9.84 -26.30 -24.12
CA SER A 143 -11.30 -26.12 -24.15
C SER A 143 -12.02 -26.71 -22.93
N ASN A 144 -11.38 -27.60 -22.17
CA ASN A 144 -11.91 -28.14 -20.92
C ASN A 144 -11.56 -27.28 -19.69
N ALA A 145 -10.88 -26.14 -19.87
CA ALA A 145 -10.56 -25.23 -18.77
C ALA A 145 -11.85 -24.76 -18.08
N LYS A 146 -11.91 -24.96 -16.76
CA LYS A 146 -13.04 -24.51 -15.94
C LYS A 146 -12.66 -23.26 -15.18
N HIS A 147 -13.58 -22.30 -15.16
CA HIS A 147 -13.41 -21.08 -14.38
C HIS A 147 -13.51 -21.38 -12.88
N ILE A 148 -12.69 -20.70 -12.10
CA ILE A 148 -12.65 -20.79 -10.64
C ILE A 148 -13.26 -19.52 -10.08
N ASN A 149 -14.42 -19.62 -9.43
CA ASN A 149 -15.13 -18.45 -8.91
C ASN A 149 -14.47 -17.92 -7.63
N GLU A 150 -14.00 -18.81 -6.76
CA GLU A 150 -13.50 -18.45 -5.44
C GLU A 150 -12.24 -19.25 -5.09
N VAL A 151 -11.31 -18.61 -4.41
CA VAL A 151 -10.06 -19.20 -3.91
C VAL A 151 -9.88 -18.78 -2.45
N SER A 152 -9.97 -19.73 -1.53
CA SER A 152 -9.80 -19.45 -0.09
C SER A 152 -8.33 -19.39 0.33
N LEU A 153 -7.46 -20.14 -0.35
CA LEU A 153 -6.03 -20.20 -0.08
C LEU A 153 -5.29 -20.35 -1.41
N ILE A 154 -4.20 -19.60 -1.58
CA ILE A 154 -3.29 -19.73 -2.72
C ILE A 154 -2.17 -20.68 -2.32
N ASP A 155 -2.33 -21.95 -2.65
CA ASP A 155 -1.36 -23.02 -2.43
C ASP A 155 -0.57 -23.36 -3.71
N GLU A 156 0.27 -24.40 -3.64
CA GLU A 156 1.04 -24.86 -4.80
C GLU A 156 0.14 -25.32 -5.96
N GLU A 157 -1.04 -25.87 -5.70
CA GLU A 157 -1.98 -26.30 -6.74
C GLU A 157 -2.50 -25.10 -7.52
N ILE A 158 -2.97 -24.05 -6.82
CA ILE A 158 -3.42 -22.80 -7.43
C ILE A 158 -2.29 -22.13 -8.23
N LEU A 159 -1.06 -22.12 -7.70
CA LEU A 159 0.09 -21.56 -8.41
C LEU A 159 0.42 -22.35 -9.69
N GLN A 160 0.31 -23.68 -9.65
CA GLN A 160 0.54 -24.54 -10.82
C GLN A 160 -0.49 -24.30 -11.94
N MET A 161 -1.74 -23.95 -11.61
CA MET A 161 -2.75 -23.59 -12.62
C MET A 161 -2.31 -22.39 -13.49
N ALA A 162 -1.52 -21.46 -12.93
CA ALA A 162 -0.92 -20.35 -13.67
C ALA A 162 0.44 -20.69 -14.32
N GLY A 163 1.14 -21.72 -13.86
CA GLY A 163 2.45 -22.12 -14.39
C GLY A 163 2.39 -22.75 -15.79
N ASN A 164 1.24 -23.30 -16.19
CA ASN A 164 1.07 -23.99 -17.48
C ASN A 164 0.75 -23.05 -18.66
N THR A 165 0.58 -21.74 -18.44
CA THR A 165 0.37 -20.74 -19.50
C THR A 165 1.70 -20.39 -20.20
N GLN A 166 2.09 -21.14 -21.24
CA GLN A 166 3.12 -20.69 -22.19
C GLN A 166 2.51 -19.75 -23.25
N SER A 167 2.01 -18.58 -22.85
CA SER A 167 1.71 -17.53 -23.82
C SER A 167 3.00 -16.79 -24.19
N LYS A 168 3.57 -17.10 -25.36
CA LYS A 168 4.79 -16.48 -25.95
C LYS A 168 4.73 -14.94 -26.15
N VAL A 169 3.72 -14.24 -25.63
CA VAL A 169 3.45 -12.82 -25.92
C VAL A 169 3.15 -11.97 -24.66
N GLY A 170 3.08 -12.53 -23.45
CA GLY A 170 2.74 -11.76 -22.24
C GLY A 170 3.70 -12.04 -21.08
N THR A 171 4.55 -11.06 -20.73
CA THR A 171 5.51 -11.14 -19.62
C THR A 171 4.91 -10.86 -18.23
N GLY A 172 3.59 -10.59 -18.14
CA GLY A 172 2.85 -10.30 -16.89
C GLY A 172 1.48 -11.01 -16.80
N GLY A 173 1.49 -12.34 -16.90
CA GLY A 173 0.31 -13.21 -17.05
C GLY A 173 -0.47 -13.49 -15.76
N MET A 174 -1.04 -14.69 -15.65
CA MET A 174 -1.79 -15.11 -14.45
C MET A 174 -0.88 -15.28 -13.22
N VAL A 175 0.39 -15.65 -13.44
CA VAL A 175 1.37 -15.85 -12.35
C VAL A 175 1.57 -14.58 -11.52
N THR A 176 1.71 -13.41 -12.15
CA THR A 176 1.90 -12.14 -11.43
C THR A 176 0.66 -11.74 -10.64
N LYS A 177 -0.53 -12.03 -11.17
CA LYS A 177 -1.82 -11.77 -10.50
C LYS A 177 -2.02 -12.66 -9.29
N LEU A 178 -1.62 -13.93 -9.37
CA LEU A 178 -1.63 -14.82 -8.20
C LEU A 178 -0.62 -14.39 -7.14
N GLN A 179 0.56 -13.92 -7.55
CA GLN A 179 1.55 -13.36 -6.62
C GLN A 179 1.02 -12.11 -5.93
N ALA A 180 0.41 -11.19 -6.67
CA ALA A 180 -0.24 -9.99 -6.15
C ALA A 180 -1.40 -10.35 -5.20
N ALA A 181 -2.29 -11.26 -5.62
CA ALA A 181 -3.37 -11.76 -4.78
C ALA A 181 -2.83 -12.36 -3.48
N GLY A 182 -1.75 -13.14 -3.53
CA GLY A 182 -1.13 -13.70 -2.32
C GLY A 182 -0.54 -12.63 -1.38
N ILE A 183 0.05 -11.57 -1.91
CA ILE A 183 0.53 -10.43 -1.10
C ILE A 183 -0.66 -9.74 -0.42
N ALA A 184 -1.70 -9.44 -1.18
CA ALA A 184 -2.88 -8.71 -0.71
C ALA A 184 -3.71 -9.52 0.31
N THR A 185 -4.00 -10.80 0.04
CA THR A 185 -4.82 -11.63 0.94
C THR A 185 -4.15 -11.88 2.29
N ARG A 186 -2.82 -12.03 2.32
CA ARG A 186 -2.03 -12.08 3.56
C ARG A 186 -1.99 -10.76 4.32
N ALA A 187 -2.26 -9.63 3.65
CA ALA A 187 -2.43 -8.32 4.27
C ALA A 187 -3.89 -8.04 4.68
N GLY A 188 -4.79 -9.01 4.50
CA GLY A 188 -6.20 -8.91 4.87
C GLY A 188 -7.07 -8.32 3.77
N CYS A 189 -6.50 -8.08 2.60
CA CYS A 189 -7.17 -7.46 1.47
C CYS A 189 -7.77 -8.54 0.56
N VAL A 190 -9.09 -8.49 0.37
CA VAL A 190 -9.76 -9.36 -0.62
C VAL A 190 -9.28 -8.99 -2.01
N THR A 191 -8.87 -9.96 -2.81
CA THR A 191 -8.44 -9.68 -4.19
C THR A 191 -9.45 -10.21 -5.20
N ILE A 192 -9.75 -9.44 -6.23
CA ILE A 192 -10.65 -9.83 -7.32
C ILE A 192 -9.90 -9.71 -8.64
N ILE A 193 -9.95 -10.75 -9.47
CA ILE A 193 -9.52 -10.69 -10.87
C ILE A 193 -10.77 -10.70 -11.74
N SER A 194 -10.92 -9.70 -12.62
CA SER A 194 -12.04 -9.61 -13.55
C SER A 194 -11.63 -8.89 -14.84
N SER A 195 -12.49 -8.93 -15.85
CA SER A 195 -12.20 -8.33 -17.15
C SER A 195 -12.23 -6.81 -17.08
N GLY A 196 -11.16 -6.18 -17.55
CA GLY A 196 -11.03 -4.74 -17.77
C GLY A 196 -11.33 -4.27 -19.19
N ILE A 197 -11.56 -5.19 -20.14
CA ILE A 197 -11.76 -4.86 -21.57
C ILE A 197 -13.22 -4.47 -21.86
N ILE A 198 -14.15 -4.92 -21.02
CA ILE A 198 -15.58 -4.63 -21.17
C ILE A 198 -15.90 -3.17 -20.83
N ASP A 199 -17.02 -2.66 -21.36
CA ASP A 199 -17.51 -1.34 -20.97
C ASP A 199 -17.91 -1.32 -19.49
N LYS A 200 -17.52 -0.26 -18.78
CA LYS A 200 -17.80 -0.04 -17.34
C LYS A 200 -17.52 -1.28 -16.47
N PRO A 201 -16.27 -1.78 -16.42
CA PRO A 201 -15.94 -3.06 -15.81
C PRO A 201 -16.30 -3.15 -14.32
N LEU A 202 -16.12 -2.05 -13.56
CA LEU A 202 -16.50 -2.00 -12.16
C LEU A 202 -18.03 -2.07 -11.94
N GLN A 203 -18.82 -1.50 -12.86
CA GLN A 203 -20.27 -1.62 -12.82
C GLN A 203 -20.71 -3.03 -13.19
N ALA A 204 -20.10 -3.62 -14.22
CA ALA A 204 -20.36 -4.98 -14.64
C ALA A 204 -20.06 -5.98 -13.51
N LEU A 205 -18.93 -5.81 -12.81
CA LEU A 205 -18.57 -6.61 -11.65
C LEU A 205 -19.68 -6.59 -10.57
N ARG A 206 -20.19 -5.39 -10.25
CA ARG A 206 -21.32 -5.24 -9.31
C ARG A 206 -22.62 -5.90 -9.79
N ASN A 207 -22.79 -6.02 -11.11
CA ASN A 207 -23.96 -6.67 -11.72
C ASN A 207 -23.80 -8.19 -11.85
N GLY A 208 -22.73 -8.78 -11.33
CA GLY A 208 -22.50 -10.22 -11.34
C GLY A 208 -21.80 -10.74 -12.60
N ASN A 209 -21.03 -9.90 -13.30
CA ASN A 209 -20.11 -10.41 -14.33
C ASN A 209 -19.12 -11.41 -13.72
N ARG A 210 -18.51 -12.22 -14.58
CA ARG A 210 -17.54 -13.21 -14.14
C ARG A 210 -16.29 -12.56 -13.49
N TYR A 211 -15.84 -13.18 -12.40
CA TYR A 211 -14.62 -12.83 -11.68
C TYR A 211 -14.15 -14.03 -10.85
N THR A 212 -12.87 -14.03 -10.47
CA THR A 212 -12.35 -14.85 -9.38
C THR A 212 -12.11 -13.99 -8.16
N ILE A 213 -12.64 -14.38 -7.00
CA ILE A 213 -12.36 -13.75 -5.72
C ILE A 213 -11.37 -14.60 -4.91
N PHE A 214 -10.37 -13.95 -4.34
CA PHE A 214 -9.39 -14.51 -3.44
C PHE A 214 -9.68 -13.98 -2.05
N HIS A 215 -10.06 -14.88 -1.14
CA HIS A 215 -10.44 -14.50 0.22
C HIS A 215 -9.21 -14.12 1.04
N ALA A 216 -9.36 -13.10 1.87
CA ALA A 216 -8.34 -12.71 2.83
C ALA A 216 -8.20 -13.79 3.92
N THR A 217 -6.97 -14.05 4.36
CA THR A 217 -6.72 -15.06 5.41
C THR A 217 -7.17 -14.58 6.79
N ASP A 218 -7.14 -13.26 7.02
CA ASP A 218 -7.56 -12.57 8.23
C ASP A 218 -8.12 -11.17 7.86
N SER A 219 -8.74 -10.46 8.80
CA SER A 219 -9.18 -9.07 8.54
C SER A 219 -7.99 -8.07 8.53
N PRO A 220 -8.04 -6.97 7.74
CA PRO A 220 -6.99 -5.94 7.75
C PRO A 220 -6.72 -5.39 9.16
N ALA A 221 -7.76 -5.22 9.96
CA ALA A 221 -7.65 -4.74 11.34
C ALA A 221 -6.91 -5.73 12.26
N ALA A 222 -7.13 -7.04 12.10
CA ALA A 222 -6.42 -8.07 12.86
C ALA A 222 -4.94 -8.13 12.46
N LEU A 223 -4.64 -8.04 11.17
CA LEU A 223 -3.27 -8.06 10.66
C LEU A 223 -2.49 -6.79 10.99
N ARG A 224 -3.15 -5.63 11.03
CA ARG A 224 -2.57 -4.40 11.58
C ARG A 224 -2.15 -4.60 13.02
N LYS A 225 -3.02 -5.19 13.86
CA LYS A 225 -2.70 -5.50 15.24
C LYS A 225 -1.50 -6.44 15.35
N GLN A 226 -1.46 -7.51 14.55
CA GLN A 226 -0.34 -8.46 14.52
C GLN A 226 0.96 -7.85 14.01
N TRP A 227 0.92 -7.02 12.96
CA TRP A 227 2.10 -6.35 12.40
C TRP A 227 2.77 -5.45 13.45
N MET A 228 1.96 -4.70 14.19
CA MET A 228 2.44 -3.83 15.27
C MET A 228 2.82 -4.61 16.54
N ALA A 229 2.16 -5.74 16.82
CA ALA A 229 2.39 -6.55 18.01
C ALA A 229 3.52 -7.60 17.87
N GLY A 230 3.87 -8.04 16.66
CA GLY A 230 4.60 -9.30 16.48
C GLY A 230 5.79 -9.32 15.52
N LEU A 231 5.98 -8.33 14.64
CA LEU A 231 6.98 -8.43 13.56
C LEU A 231 8.10 -7.38 13.58
N LEU A 232 8.13 -6.51 14.58
CA LEU A 232 9.09 -5.42 14.67
C LEU A 232 9.87 -5.53 15.97
N ASP A 233 11.19 -5.66 15.86
CA ASP A 233 12.11 -5.57 16.99
C ASP A 233 11.87 -4.26 17.71
N VAL A 234 11.47 -4.34 18.97
CA VAL A 234 11.23 -3.17 19.80
C VAL A 234 12.57 -2.50 20.09
N GLN A 235 12.74 -1.25 19.65
CA GLN A 235 13.99 -0.50 19.79
C GLN A 235 14.04 0.38 21.05
N GLY A 236 12.91 0.54 21.74
CA GLY A 236 12.83 1.32 22.96
C GLY A 236 11.48 1.30 23.65
N VAL A 237 11.34 2.15 24.67
CA VAL A 237 10.16 2.26 25.53
C VAL A 237 9.85 3.73 25.77
N LEU A 238 8.55 4.08 25.70
CA LEU A 238 8.00 5.35 26.15
C LEU A 238 7.15 5.08 27.39
N SER A 239 7.59 5.59 28.54
CA SER A 239 6.81 5.57 29.77
C SER A 239 5.85 6.74 29.77
N ILE A 240 4.55 6.49 29.98
CA ILE A 240 3.50 7.48 29.82
C ILE A 240 2.67 7.65 31.10
N ASP A 241 2.15 8.86 31.30
CA ASP A 241 1.31 9.16 32.45
C ASP A 241 -0.12 8.58 32.33
N ASP A 242 -0.88 8.62 33.43
CA ASP A 242 -2.24 8.11 33.47
C ASP A 242 -3.21 8.86 32.55
N GLY A 243 -2.95 10.14 32.27
CA GLY A 243 -3.74 10.97 31.37
C GLY A 243 -3.58 10.52 29.92
N ALA A 244 -2.34 10.34 29.48
CA ALA A 244 -1.99 9.76 28.20
C ALA A 244 -2.56 8.35 28.06
N MET A 245 -2.41 7.50 29.08
CA MET A 245 -2.97 6.14 29.05
C MET A 245 -4.49 6.17 28.81
N LYS A 246 -5.25 6.99 29.54
CA LYS A 246 -6.70 7.16 29.33
C LYS A 246 -7.03 7.67 27.93
N ALA A 247 -6.25 8.62 27.41
CA ALA A 247 -6.44 9.16 26.07
C ALA A 247 -6.18 8.11 24.98
N LEU A 248 -5.17 7.26 25.16
CA LEU A 248 -4.88 6.17 24.24
C LEU A 248 -6.04 5.16 24.21
N PHE A 249 -6.53 4.73 25.37
CA PHE A 249 -7.68 3.81 25.45
C PHE A 249 -8.99 4.42 24.93
N SER A 250 -9.09 5.74 24.80
CA SER A 250 -10.22 6.42 24.13
C SER A 250 -10.03 6.62 22.62
N GLY A 251 -8.92 6.12 22.05
CA GLY A 251 -8.63 6.19 20.61
C GLY A 251 -7.87 7.46 20.17
N SER A 252 -7.22 8.16 21.11
CA SER A 252 -6.40 9.35 20.81
C SER A 252 -4.95 8.97 20.50
N SER A 253 -4.20 9.91 19.92
CA SER A 253 -2.75 9.77 19.72
C SER A 253 -1.98 10.06 21.01
N LEU A 254 -0.75 9.55 21.12
CA LEU A 254 0.16 9.92 22.21
C LEU A 254 0.81 11.27 21.89
N LEU A 255 0.60 12.27 22.77
CA LEU A 255 1.26 13.57 22.68
C LEU A 255 2.55 13.58 23.50
N PRO A 256 3.56 14.39 23.12
CA PRO A 256 4.82 14.48 23.88
C PRO A 256 4.63 14.88 25.34
N VAL A 257 3.62 15.72 25.64
CA VAL A 257 3.28 16.14 27.00
C VAL A 257 2.94 14.99 27.94
N GLY A 258 2.41 13.89 27.41
CA GLY A 258 2.00 12.72 28.19
C GLY A 258 3.07 11.63 28.31
N VAL A 259 4.28 11.89 27.80
CA VAL A 259 5.44 11.00 27.93
C VAL A 259 6.26 11.48 29.12
N PHE A 260 6.50 10.57 30.06
CA PHE A 260 7.22 10.81 31.30
C PHE A 260 8.72 10.49 31.16
N ASP A 261 9.05 9.35 30.54
CA ASP A 261 10.42 8.90 30.38
C ASP A 261 10.60 8.10 29.08
N ILE A 262 11.85 8.01 28.61
CA ILE A 262 12.22 7.35 27.36
C ILE A 262 13.46 6.50 27.59
N SER A 263 13.41 5.25 27.11
CA SER A 263 14.58 4.37 27.11
C SER A 263 14.77 3.67 25.77
N GLY A 264 16.00 3.23 25.52
CA GLY A 264 16.41 2.62 24.25
C GLY A 264 16.97 3.64 23.26
N ASN A 265 17.49 3.13 22.13
CA ASN A 265 17.98 3.96 21.05
C ASN A 265 17.20 3.64 19.79
N PHE A 266 16.35 4.58 19.38
CA PHE A 266 15.45 4.43 18.27
C PHE A 266 15.46 5.67 17.39
N GLU A 267 15.12 5.46 16.13
CA GLU A 267 14.95 6.49 15.14
C GLU A 267 13.46 6.65 14.80
N ARG A 268 13.13 7.75 14.11
CA ARG A 268 11.77 7.95 13.61
C ARG A 268 11.33 6.76 12.77
N GLY A 269 10.14 6.21 13.08
CA GLY A 269 9.56 5.06 12.42
C GLY A 269 9.93 3.71 13.04
N ASP A 270 10.74 3.68 14.09
CA ASP A 270 10.98 2.45 14.84
C ASP A 270 9.82 2.15 15.79
N VAL A 271 9.68 0.87 16.17
CA VAL A 271 8.66 0.43 17.15
C VAL A 271 9.20 0.58 18.55
N VAL A 272 8.37 1.16 19.41
CA VAL A 272 8.60 1.26 20.85
C VAL A 272 7.44 0.65 21.63
N ASN A 273 7.75 0.13 22.81
CA ASN A 273 6.71 -0.20 23.79
C ASN A 273 6.15 1.09 24.41
N LEU A 274 4.85 1.08 24.67
CA LEU A 274 4.16 2.07 25.49
C LEU A 274 3.96 1.47 26.88
N GLU A 275 4.56 2.07 27.89
CA GLU A 275 4.61 1.55 29.25
C GLU A 275 3.90 2.51 30.21
N SER A 276 3.08 1.99 31.12
CA SER A 276 2.54 2.78 32.23
C SER A 276 3.62 3.09 33.27
N LEU A 277 3.41 4.09 34.12
CA LEU A 277 4.34 4.42 35.21
C LEU A 277 4.63 3.26 36.18
N SER A 278 3.82 2.20 36.19
CA SER A 278 4.04 0.99 37.00
C SER A 278 4.92 -0.06 36.33
N GLY A 279 5.38 0.19 35.10
CA GLY A 279 6.19 -0.76 34.33
C GLY A 279 5.37 -1.77 33.50
N LYS A 280 4.03 -1.62 33.44
CA LYS A 280 3.19 -2.48 32.60
C LYS A 280 3.24 -1.97 31.16
N ILE A 281 3.67 -2.81 30.22
CA ILE A 281 3.53 -2.55 28.78
C ILE A 281 2.04 -2.61 28.42
N ILE A 282 1.48 -1.50 27.97
CA ILE A 282 0.07 -1.38 27.59
C ILE A 282 -0.14 -1.40 26.08
N GLY A 283 0.93 -1.30 25.28
CA GLY A 283 0.83 -1.29 23.84
C GLY A 283 2.17 -1.07 23.15
N ARG A 284 2.12 -0.90 21.84
CA ARG A 284 3.26 -0.57 20.98
C ARG A 284 2.85 0.46 19.96
N GLY A 285 3.81 1.23 19.47
CA GLY A 285 3.57 2.15 18.38
C GLY A 285 4.84 2.59 17.67
N LEU A 286 4.65 3.27 16.55
CA LEU A 286 5.76 3.82 15.76
C LEU A 286 6.02 5.25 16.19
N VAL A 287 7.26 5.54 16.57
CA VAL A 287 7.66 6.88 17.02
C VAL A 287 7.79 7.88 15.87
N GLU A 288 7.38 9.11 16.12
CA GLU A 288 7.53 10.22 15.18
C GLU A 288 8.89 10.93 15.28
N TYR A 289 9.69 10.60 16.28
CA TYR A 289 10.95 11.26 16.63
C TYR A 289 12.03 10.25 16.97
N SER A 290 13.28 10.60 16.69
CA SER A 290 14.43 9.86 17.24
C SER A 290 14.46 9.95 18.77
N SER A 291 15.14 9.02 19.44
CA SER A 291 15.30 9.01 20.90
C SER A 291 15.85 10.36 21.41
N GLY A 292 16.82 10.93 20.69
CA GLY A 292 17.44 12.22 21.01
C GLY A 292 16.51 13.42 20.87
N GLU A 293 15.61 13.42 19.88
CA GLU A 293 14.58 14.46 19.72
C GLU A 293 13.43 14.25 20.71
N ALA A 294 12.94 13.02 20.85
CA ALA A 294 11.84 12.66 21.72
C ALA A 294 12.14 13.04 23.18
N THR A 295 13.39 12.85 23.63
CA THR A 295 13.87 13.27 24.95
C THR A 295 13.73 14.78 25.17
N LYS A 296 13.98 15.59 24.14
CA LYS A 296 13.84 17.06 24.22
C LYS A 296 12.38 17.50 24.26
N LEU A 297 11.48 16.67 23.75
CA LEU A 297 10.05 16.97 23.62
C LEU A 297 9.22 16.49 24.83
N LEU A 298 9.84 15.87 25.84
CA LEU A 298 9.15 15.43 27.05
C LEU A 298 8.46 16.60 27.77
N GLY A 299 7.17 16.43 28.06
CA GLY A 299 6.36 17.47 28.73
C GLY A 299 6.04 18.70 27.87
N ILE A 300 6.48 18.73 26.59
CA ILE A 300 6.29 19.85 25.69
C ILE A 300 4.92 19.77 25.00
N LYS A 301 4.24 20.92 24.87
CA LYS A 301 2.98 21.02 24.12
C LYS A 301 3.23 21.01 22.61
N SER A 302 2.27 20.50 21.84
CA SER A 302 2.43 20.31 20.39
C SER A 302 2.78 21.59 19.61
N ASP A 303 2.34 22.76 20.08
CA ASP A 303 2.61 24.08 19.51
C ASP A 303 4.03 24.59 19.78
N GLN A 304 4.75 23.97 20.72
CA GLN A 304 6.12 24.33 21.11
C GLN A 304 7.18 23.45 20.45
N ILE A 305 6.78 22.35 19.81
CA ILE A 305 7.68 21.37 19.20
C ILE A 305 8.66 22.05 18.24
N GLU A 306 8.17 22.89 17.34
CA GLU A 306 8.99 23.55 16.31
C GLU A 306 10.11 24.40 16.93
N ASN A 307 9.81 25.12 18.02
CA ASN A 307 10.81 25.91 18.73
C ASN A 307 11.87 25.05 19.43
N THR A 308 11.50 23.84 19.86
CA THR A 308 12.39 22.94 20.59
C THR A 308 13.36 22.19 19.67
N ILE A 309 12.90 21.74 18.50
CA ILE A 309 13.71 20.93 17.57
C ILE A 309 14.20 21.70 16.33
N GLY A 310 13.72 22.92 16.12
CA GLY A 310 14.19 23.83 15.06
C GLY A 310 13.58 23.60 13.68
N TYR A 311 12.54 22.78 13.58
CA TYR A 311 11.76 22.56 12.34
C TYR A 311 10.32 22.18 12.67
N GLN A 312 9.41 22.37 11.72
CA GLN A 312 8.00 22.00 11.89
C GLN A 312 7.84 20.47 11.97
N GLY A 313 7.88 19.95 13.20
CA GLY A 313 7.68 18.54 13.53
C GLY A 313 6.21 18.11 13.53
N ARG A 314 5.97 16.81 13.74
CA ARG A 314 4.62 16.26 13.92
C ARG A 314 4.07 16.61 15.31
N SER A 315 2.78 16.90 15.42
CA SER A 315 2.18 17.31 16.70
C SER A 315 2.10 16.19 17.76
N VAL A 316 2.36 14.94 17.39
CA VAL A 316 2.19 13.73 18.22
C VAL A 316 3.53 13.00 18.37
N MET A 317 3.72 12.29 19.48
CA MET A 317 4.85 11.37 19.68
C MET A 317 4.61 10.04 18.97
N VAL A 318 3.37 9.51 19.06
CA VAL A 318 2.90 8.31 18.37
C VAL A 318 1.46 8.56 17.90
N HIS A 319 1.20 8.38 16.61
CA HIS A 319 -0.14 8.59 16.06
C HIS A 319 -1.08 7.43 16.41
N ARG A 320 -2.37 7.70 16.64
CA ARG A 320 -3.40 6.67 16.95
C ARG A 320 -3.49 5.57 15.90
N ASP A 321 -3.20 5.92 14.65
CA ASP A 321 -3.22 4.96 13.56
C ASP A 321 -1.95 4.11 13.48
N GLU A 322 -0.93 4.49 14.23
CA GLU A 322 0.35 3.82 14.31
C GLU A 322 0.63 3.37 15.74
N LEU A 323 -0.43 3.00 16.47
CA LEU A 323 -0.35 2.34 17.77
C LEU A 323 -1.34 1.18 17.89
N VAL A 324 -0.99 0.20 18.71
CA VAL A 324 -1.84 -0.91 19.11
C VAL A 324 -1.74 -1.06 20.62
N LEU A 325 -2.90 -1.07 21.26
CA LEU A 325 -3.00 -1.33 22.70
C LEU A 325 -3.24 -2.81 22.93
N PHE A 326 -2.55 -3.34 23.92
CA PHE A 326 -2.82 -4.67 24.45
C PHE A 326 -4.02 -4.54 25.38
N CYS A 327 -5.01 -5.42 25.22
CA CYS A 327 -6.21 -5.36 26.03
C CYS A 327 -5.81 -5.42 27.51
N ASN A 328 -6.40 -4.54 28.32
CA ASN A 328 -6.42 -4.76 29.75
C ASN A 328 -7.31 -5.96 30.01
N GLU A 329 -6.72 -7.11 30.35
CA GLU A 329 -7.37 -7.99 31.32
C GLU A 329 -7.53 -7.26 32.66
#